data_AF-A0A2D8MVT3-F1
#
_entry.id   AF-A0A2D8MVT3-F1
#
_cell.length_a   1.000
_cell.length_b   1.000
_cell.length_c   1.000
_cell.angle_alpha   90.00
_cell.angle_beta   90.00
_cell.angle_gamma   90.00
#
_symmetry.space_group_name_H-M   'P 1'
#
loop_
_entity.id
_entity.type
_entity.pdbx_description
1 polymer ?
#
loop_
_entity_poly.entity_id
_entity_poly.type
_entity_poly.pdbx_seq_one_letter_code
_entity_poly.pdbx_strand_id
1 'polypeptide(L)' 'MARKGSGVGETITVRKVSNGVGVERIFPLHSPSIASIKVNKINKVRKAKLYYLRNLSGKAARLSEKK' A
#
# COMPACT_ATOMS: atom_id res chain seq x y z
N MET A 1 -2.38 -0.56 0.55
CA MET A 1 -3.48 -1.03 1.42
C MET A 1 -4.73 -0.20 1.24
N ALA A 2 -4.64 1.12 1.42
CA ALA A 2 -5.73 2.04 1.18
C ALA A 2 -5.15 3.40 0.77
N ARG A 3 -5.94 4.20 0.09
CA ARG A 3 -5.77 5.64 -0.08
C ARG A 3 -6.97 6.31 0.60
N LYS A 4 -6.75 7.33 1.41
CA LYS A 4 -7.81 7.97 2.21
C LYS A 4 -7.57 9.49 2.25
N GLY A 5 -8.68 10.23 2.31
CA GLY A 5 -8.66 11.68 2.37
C GLY A 5 -8.67 12.31 0.98
N SER A 6 -8.54 13.63 0.96
CA SER A 6 -8.53 14.45 -0.24
C SER A 6 -7.72 15.73 0.04
N GLY A 7 -7.19 16.35 -1.01
CA GLY A 7 -6.38 17.56 -0.89
C GLY A 7 -5.15 17.34 0.00
N VAL A 8 -4.79 18.34 0.80
CA VAL A 8 -3.59 18.31 1.65
C VAL A 8 -3.61 17.17 2.68
N GLY A 9 -4.81 16.75 3.12
CA GLY A 9 -4.98 15.65 4.08
C GLY A 9 -4.93 14.25 3.47
N GLU A 10 -4.55 14.12 2.20
CA GLU A 10 -4.52 12.83 1.53
C GLU A 10 -3.39 11.93 2.03
N THR A 11 -3.72 10.66 2.27
CA THR A 11 -2.81 9.65 2.83
C THR A 11 -2.84 8.35 2.05
N ILE A 12 -1.71 7.64 2.05
CA ILE A 12 -1.58 6.28 1.53
C ILE A 12 -1.11 5.34 2.64
N THR A 13 -1.66 4.12 2.66
CA THR A 13 -1.21 3.06 3.56
C THR A 13 -0.36 2.06 2.79
N VAL A 14 0.91 1.94 3.17
CA VAL A 14 1.87 0.99 2.62
C VAL A 14 2.03 -0.17 3.59
N ARG A 15 1.97 -1.40 3.06
CA ARG A 15 2.17 -2.65 3.83
C ARG A 15 3.43 -3.33 3.33
N LYS A 16 4.32 -3.73 4.25
CA LYS A 16 5.46 -4.61 3.98
C LYS A 16 5.49 -5.73 5.02
N VAL A 17 6.10 -6.85 4.66
CA VAL A 17 6.51 -7.86 5.64
C VAL A 17 7.99 -7.66 5.90
N SER A 18 8.38 -7.48 7.15
CA SER A 18 9.76 -7.29 7.58
C SER A 18 10.07 -8.34 8.63
N ASN A 19 11.09 -9.18 8.42
CA ASN A 19 11.50 -10.21 9.37
C ASN A 19 10.32 -11.09 9.85
N GLY A 20 9.43 -11.48 8.94
CA GLY A 20 8.24 -12.27 9.26
C GLY A 20 7.06 -11.50 9.87
N VAL A 21 7.25 -10.23 10.26
CA VAL A 21 6.20 -9.39 10.86
C VAL A 21 5.59 -8.46 9.81
N GLY A 22 4.26 -8.44 9.74
CA GLY A 22 3.51 -7.53 8.87
C GLY A 22 3.51 -6.11 9.44
N VAL A 23 4.13 -5.17 8.74
CA VAL A 23 4.20 -3.75 9.13
C VAL A 23 3.36 -2.92 8.16
N GLU A 24 2.49 -2.09 8.72
CA GLU A 24 1.73 -1.09 7.98
C GLU A 24 2.15 0.32 8.41
N ARG A 25 2.40 1.20 7.44
CA ARG A 25 2.69 2.62 7.68
C ARG A 25 1.77 3.49 6.84
N ILE A 26 1.26 4.54 7.45
CA ILE A 26 0.43 5.56 6.81
C ILE A 26 1.33 6.74 6.50
N PHE A 27 1.34 7.17 5.24
CA PHE A 27 2.13 8.29 4.75
C PHE A 27 1.20 9.39 4.23
N PRO A 28 1.30 10.63 4.73
CA PRO A 28 0.67 11.80 4.11
C PRO A 28 1.36 12.10 2.77
N LEU A 29 0.59 12.26 1.68
CA LEU A 29 1.15 12.44 0.33
C LEU A 29 1.85 13.79 0.14
N HIS A 30 1.42 14.82 0.87
CA HIS A 30 1.91 16.19 0.71
C HIS A 30 2.87 16.62 1.83
N SER A 31 3.34 15.70 2.66
CA SER A 31 4.26 16.04 3.75
C SER A 31 5.69 16.24 3.22
N PRO A 32 6.41 17.29 3.68
CA PRO A 32 7.82 17.50 3.35
C PRO A 32 8.75 16.43 3.93
N SER A 33 8.26 15.61 4.87
CA SER A 33 9.03 14.51 5.46
C SER A 33 9.33 13.37 4.47
N ILE A 34 8.71 13.37 3.29
CA ILE A 34 8.89 12.34 2.26
C ILE A 34 9.65 12.96 1.08
N ALA A 35 10.86 12.45 0.84
CA ALA A 35 11.69 12.97 -0.25
C ALA A 35 11.14 12.60 -1.64
N SER A 36 10.71 11.35 -1.85
CA SER A 36 10.14 10.91 -3.12
C SER A 36 9.31 9.64 -2.98
N ILE A 37 8.39 9.43 -3.93
CA ILE A 37 7.58 8.22 -4.05
C ILE A 37 7.75 7.68 -5.47
N LYS A 38 8.30 6.47 -5.60
CA LYS A 38 8.46 5.78 -6.89
C LYS A 38 7.58 4.54 -6.93
N VAL A 39 6.83 4.39 -8.02
CA VAL A 39 6.03 3.17 -8.27
C VAL A 39 6.93 2.14 -8.93
N ASN A 40 7.15 1.01 -8.25
CA ASN A 40 7.98 -0.07 -8.78
C ASN A 40 7.21 -1.03 -9.70
N LYS A 41 5.95 -1.34 -9.36
CA LYS A 41 5.08 -2.26 -10.10
C LYS A 41 3.62 -1.86 -9.96
N ILE A 42 2.82 -2.13 -11.00
CA ILE A 42 1.38 -1.84 -11.01
C ILE A 42 0.63 -3.17 -11.07
N ASN A 43 -0.15 -3.45 -10.02
CA ASN A 43 -0.95 -4.67 -9.94
C ASN A 43 -2.43 -4.38 -10.19
N LYS A 44 -3.12 -5.29 -10.86
CA LYS A 44 -4.56 -5.24 -11.09
C LYS A 44 -5.30 -5.75 -9.86
N VAL A 45 -6.17 -4.91 -9.30
CA VAL A 45 -7.01 -5.24 -8.14
C VAL A 45 -8.45 -4.79 -8.38
N ARG A 46 -9.40 -5.50 -7.78
CA ARG A 46 -10.83 -5.16 -7.88
C ARG A 46 -11.32 -4.25 -6.75
N LYS A 47 -10.72 -4.35 -5.56
CA LYS A 47 -11.12 -3.57 -4.37
C LYS A 47 -10.24 -2.33 -4.23
N ALA A 48 -10.85 -1.18 -3.93
CA ALA A 48 -10.13 0.07 -3.65
C ALA A 48 -9.27 -0.01 -2.36
N LYS A 49 -9.75 -0.79 -1.37
CA LYS A 49 -9.03 -1.07 -0.12
C LYS A 49 -8.70 -2.56 -0.04
N LEU A 50 -7.44 -2.87 0.16
CA LEU A 50 -6.90 -4.23 0.09
C LEU A 50 -6.78 -4.91 1.46
N TYR A 51 -7.59 -4.52 2.45
CA TYR A 51 -7.44 -4.97 3.86
C TYR A 51 -7.43 -6.50 4.02
N TYR A 52 -8.03 -7.23 3.09
CA TYR A 52 -7.98 -8.69 3.04
C TYR A 52 -6.55 -9.26 2.96
N LEU A 53 -5.57 -8.49 2.47
CA LEU A 53 -4.15 -8.88 2.46
C LEU A 53 -3.52 -8.94 3.86
N ARG A 54 -4.23 -8.52 4.93
CA ARG A 54 -3.77 -8.70 6.32
C ARG A 54 -3.78 -10.16 6.74
N ASN A 55 -4.79 -10.89 6.28
CA ASN A 55 -5.03 -12.29 6.64
C ASN A 55 -4.34 -13.26 5.69
N LEU A 56 -3.69 -12.76 4.63
CA LEU A 56 -3.02 -13.56 3.61
C LEU A 56 -1.50 -13.44 3.77
N SER A 57 -0.79 -14.54 3.55
CA SER A 57 0.66 -14.61 3.60
C SER A 57 1.21 -15.42 2.42
N GLY A 58 2.50 -15.26 2.14
CA GLY A 58 3.20 -16.03 1.11
C GLY A 58 2.60 -15.89 -0.29
N LYS A 59 2.37 -17.04 -0.96
CA LYS A 59 1.84 -17.09 -2.34
C LYS A 59 0.44 -16.50 -2.47
N ALA A 60 -0.39 -16.63 -1.43
CA ALA A 60 -1.78 -16.18 -1.45
C ALA A 60 -1.92 -14.64 -1.42
N ALA A 61 -0.90 -13.92 -0.93
CA ALA A 61 -0.88 -12.46 -0.92
C ALA A 61 -0.37 -11.83 -2.23
N ARG A 62 0.07 -12.64 -3.21
CA ARG A 62 0.55 -12.13 -4.50
C ARG A 62 -0.60 -11.59 -5.33
N LEU A 63 -0.39 -10.42 -5.92
CA LEU A 63 -1.34 -9.77 -6.83
C LEU A 63 -0.89 -9.95 -8.27
N SER A 64 -1.85 -10.01 -9.19
CA SER A 64 -1.56 -10.07 -10.62
C SER A 64 -1.14 -8.71 -11.16
N GLU A 65 -0.16 -8.71 -12.06
CA GLU A 65 0.33 -7.50 -12.70
C GLU A 65 -0.71 -6.96 -13.69
N LYS A 66 -0.85 -5.64 -13.77
CA LYS A 66 -1.70 -5.00 -14.76
C LYS A 66 -0.89 -4.90 -16.06
N LYS A 67 -1.20 -5.78 -17.03
CA LYS A 67 -0.84 -5.59 -18.44
C LYS A 67 -1.68 -4.46 -19.04
#